data_AF-A0AA88GJH3-F1
#
_entry.id   AF-A0AA88GJH3-F1
#
_cell.length_a   1.000
_cell.length_b   1.000
_cell.length_c   1.000
_cell.angle_alpha   90.00
_cell.angle_beta   90.00
_cell.angle_gamma   90.00
#
_symmetry.space_group_name_H-M   'P 1'
#
loop_
_entity.id
_entity.type
_entity.pdbx_description
1 polymer ?
#
loop_
_entity_poly.entity_id
_entity_poly.type
_entity_poly.pdbx_seq_one_letter_code
_entity_poly.pdbx_strand_id
1 'polypeptide(L)'
;MERNAPTNDDSHLQTPFEKHQQHLKTESDMYRHFERYHLELVIKDINVDFVDEEEIKSEQASMIVFTAGVSVIAKLVYDSYNSHEQLGYGTASGDSRGKAILDAKRKAIEDASIRCSKMFGDIHSGHAQLMQQQKQAATTQHR
;
A
#
# COMPACT_ATOMS: atom_id res chain seq x y z
N MET A 1 -5.24 -54.48 -18.17
CA MET A 1 -5.31 -53.81 -16.85
C MET A 1 -4.57 -52.48 -16.97
N GLU A 2 -5.24 -51.47 -17.51
CA GLU A 2 -4.73 -50.09 -17.49
C GLU A 2 -5.12 -49.46 -16.15
N ARG A 3 -4.12 -48.94 -15.43
CA ARG A 3 -4.31 -48.24 -14.17
C ARG A 3 -4.56 -46.77 -14.48
N ASN A 4 -5.77 -46.30 -14.21
CA ASN A 4 -6.11 -44.87 -14.17
C ASN A 4 -5.28 -44.18 -13.09
N ALA A 5 -4.54 -43.14 -13.48
CA ALA A 5 -3.96 -42.19 -12.54
C ALA A 5 -5.07 -41.23 -12.05
N PRO A 6 -5.14 -40.89 -10.75
CA PRO A 6 -6.06 -39.87 -10.29
C PRO A 6 -5.52 -38.50 -10.70
N THR A 7 -6.34 -37.75 -11.45
CA THR A 7 -6.18 -36.31 -11.64
C THR A 7 -6.41 -35.63 -10.29
N ASN A 8 -5.33 -35.15 -9.66
CA ASN A 8 -5.43 -34.22 -8.55
C ASN A 8 -6.02 -32.91 -9.10
N ASP A 9 -7.31 -32.71 -8.85
CA ASP A 9 -7.98 -31.44 -9.01
C ASP A 9 -7.51 -30.53 -7.87
N ASP A 10 -6.48 -29.73 -8.16
CA ASP A 10 -5.86 -28.79 -7.23
C ASP A 10 -6.78 -27.56 -7.08
N SER A 11 -7.96 -27.78 -6.49
CA SER A 11 -8.87 -26.71 -6.12
C SER A 11 -8.25 -25.94 -4.95
N HIS A 12 -7.44 -24.93 -5.28
CA HIS A 12 -6.83 -24.00 -4.34
C HIS A 12 -7.92 -23.33 -3.49
N LEU A 13 -8.18 -23.88 -2.30
CA LEU A 13 -9.06 -23.29 -1.30
C LEU A 13 -8.38 -22.04 -0.75
N GLN A 14 -8.70 -20.89 -1.34
CA GLN A 14 -8.25 -19.60 -0.83
C GLN A 14 -8.81 -19.37 0.57
N THR A 15 -7.91 -19.01 1.47
CA THR A 15 -8.23 -18.65 2.85
C THR A 15 -9.14 -17.42 2.90
N PRO A 16 -9.92 -17.25 3.98
CA PRO A 16 -10.72 -16.04 4.19
C PRO A 16 -9.90 -14.74 4.12
N PHE A 17 -8.63 -14.80 4.53
CA PHE A 17 -7.69 -13.69 4.41
C PHE A 17 -7.34 -13.37 2.96
N GLU A 18 -7.01 -14.38 2.15
CA GLU A 18 -6.72 -14.20 0.71
C GLU A 18 -7.94 -13.68 -0.05
N LYS A 19 -9.14 -14.18 0.29
CA LYS A 19 -10.40 -13.67 -0.29
C LYS A 19 -10.64 -12.21 0.07
N HIS A 20 -10.41 -11.82 1.33
CA HIS A 20 -10.53 -10.42 1.75
C HIS A 20 -9.49 -9.53 1.05
N GLN A 21 -8.25 -10.01 0.92
CA GLN A 21 -7.19 -9.29 0.23
C GLN A 21 -7.49 -9.12 -1.27
N GLN A 22 -8.04 -10.15 -1.93
CA GLN A 22 -8.50 -10.04 -3.31
C GLN A 22 -9.68 -9.08 -3.47
N HIS A 23 -10.64 -9.10 -2.55
CA HIS A 23 -11.77 -8.17 -2.56
C HIS A 23 -11.30 -6.71 -2.48
N LEU A 24 -10.37 -6.42 -1.56
CA LEU A 24 -9.75 -5.09 -1.42
C LEU A 24 -8.99 -4.67 -2.69
N LYS A 25 -8.29 -5.60 -3.34
CA LYS A 25 -7.62 -5.35 -4.63
C LYS A 25 -8.62 -5.01 -5.74
N THR A 26 -9.74 -5.72 -5.81
CA THR A 26 -10.74 -5.51 -6.86
C THR A 26 -11.55 -4.23 -6.67
N GLU A 27 -11.79 -3.78 -5.44
CA GLU A 27 -12.58 -2.57 -5.16
C GLU A 27 -11.76 -1.27 -5.20
N SER A 28 -10.45 -1.35 -5.00
CA SER A 28 -9.61 -0.16 -4.93
C SER A 28 -9.09 0.26 -6.32
N ASP A 29 -9.49 1.46 -6.76
CA ASP A 29 -8.99 2.08 -7.99
C ASP A 29 -7.46 2.23 -7.98
N MET A 30 -6.87 2.44 -6.80
CA MET A 30 -5.42 2.50 -6.62
C MET A 30 -4.74 1.17 -6.91
N TYR A 31 -5.29 0.04 -6.44
CA TYR A 31 -4.74 -1.28 -6.75
C TYR A 31 -4.85 -1.62 -8.23
N ARG A 32 -5.96 -1.26 -8.88
CA ARG A 32 -6.10 -1.41 -10.34
C ARG A 32 -5.10 -0.56 -11.11
N HIS A 33 -4.80 0.64 -10.62
CA HIS A 33 -3.76 1.50 -11.17
C HIS A 33 -2.37 0.87 -10.98
N PHE A 34 -2.09 0.32 -9.80
CA PHE A 34 -0.82 -0.35 -9.51
C PHE A 34 -0.60 -1.60 -10.36
N GLU A 35 -1.61 -2.47 -10.50
CA GLU A 35 -1.50 -3.67 -11.35
C GLU A 35 -1.35 -3.31 -12.83
N ARG A 36 -2.05 -2.28 -13.31
CA ARG A 36 -1.96 -1.84 -14.71
C ARG A 36 -0.56 -1.33 -15.08
N TYR A 37 0.16 -0.71 -14.14
CA TYR A 37 1.46 -0.09 -14.39
C TYR A 37 2.63 -0.77 -13.67
N HIS A 38 2.40 -1.94 -13.07
CA HIS A 38 3.40 -2.68 -12.27
C HIS A 38 4.07 -1.82 -11.17
N LEU A 39 3.30 -0.93 -10.56
CA LEU A 39 3.80 -0.04 -9.52
C LEU A 39 4.04 -0.81 -8.23
N GLU A 40 5.23 -0.64 -7.65
CA GLU A 40 5.61 -1.26 -6.38
C GLU A 40 5.63 -0.22 -5.26
N LEU A 41 4.80 -0.41 -4.24
CA LEU A 41 4.83 0.39 -3.02
C LEU A 41 5.74 -0.29 -1.99
N VAL A 42 6.87 0.34 -1.69
CA VAL A 42 7.85 -0.11 -0.69
C VAL A 42 7.72 0.76 0.55
N ILE A 43 7.34 0.16 1.67
CA ILE A 43 7.39 0.84 2.96
C ILE A 43 8.84 0.86 3.46
N LYS A 44 9.39 2.06 3.68
CA LYS A 44 10.76 2.27 4.16
C LYS A 44 10.83 2.31 5.67
N ASP A 45 9.90 3.04 6.28
CA ASP A 45 9.83 3.17 7.72
C ASP A 45 8.39 3.44 8.18
N ILE A 46 8.10 3.02 9.41
CA ILE A 46 6.83 3.28 10.09
C ILE A 46 7.14 3.68 11.52
N ASN A 47 6.79 4.90 11.89
CA ASN A 47 6.92 5.39 13.26
C ASN A 47 5.54 5.60 13.90
N VAL A 48 5.39 5.12 15.14
CA VAL A 48 4.24 5.49 15.99
C VAL A 48 4.67 6.73 16.76
N ASP A 49 4.17 7.89 16.36
CA ASP A 49 4.61 9.18 16.91
C ASP A 49 4.06 9.39 18.33
N PHE A 50 2.80 9.02 18.54
CA PHE A 50 2.17 9.05 19.86
C PHE A 50 1.02 8.05 19.98
N VAL A 51 0.69 7.73 21.23
CA VAL A 51 -0.53 7.02 21.61
C VAL A 51 -1.04 7.63 22.91
N ASP A 52 -2.17 8.32 22.83
CA ASP A 52 -2.82 8.94 23.97
C ASP A 52 -3.97 8.06 24.45
N GLU A 53 -4.18 8.05 25.76
CA GLU A 53 -5.26 7.35 26.43
C GLU A 53 -6.11 8.37 27.18
N GLU A 54 -7.41 8.41 26.86
CA GLU A 54 -8.36 9.33 27.49
C GLU A 54 -9.53 8.53 28.08
N GLU A 55 -9.83 8.79 29.36
CA GLU A 55 -11.04 8.27 30.00
C GLU A 55 -12.20 9.24 29.76
N ILE A 56 -13.14 8.84 28.92
CA ILE A 56 -14.37 9.59 28.67
C ILE A 56 -15.42 9.15 29.68
N LYS A 57 -15.82 10.06 30.58
CA LYS A 57 -16.87 9.85 31.58
C LYS A 57 -18.19 10.44 31.10
N SER A 58 -19.25 9.64 31.15
CA SER A 58 -20.64 10.09 31.11
C SER A 58 -21.29 9.91 32.47
N GLU A 59 -22.47 10.47 32.66
CA GLU A 59 -23.25 10.31 33.90
C GLU A 59 -23.57 8.83 34.24
N GLN A 60 -23.44 7.92 33.26
CA GLN A 60 -23.90 6.54 33.34
C GLN A 60 -22.79 5.50 33.08
N ALA A 61 -21.64 5.90 32.52
CA ALA A 61 -20.54 4.99 32.19
C ALA A 61 -19.21 5.73 32.05
N SER A 62 -18.09 5.02 32.19
CA SER A 62 -16.79 5.48 31.71
C SER A 62 -16.26 4.53 30.63
N MET A 63 -15.58 5.09 29.63
CA MET A 63 -14.94 4.34 28.56
C MET A 63 -13.56 4.91 28.30
N ILE A 64 -12.59 4.02 28.12
CA ILE A 64 -11.23 4.39 27.70
C ILE A 64 -11.19 4.45 26.18
N VAL A 65 -10.70 5.56 25.64
CA VAL A 65 -10.46 5.76 24.21
C VAL A 65 -8.98 5.98 23.99
N PHE A 66 -8.42 5.26 23.03
CA PHE A 66 -7.04 5.42 22.59
C PHE A 66 -7.00 6.21 21.30
N THR A 67 -6.10 7.19 21.19
CA THR A 67 -5.84 7.91 19.94
C THR A 67 -4.37 7.75 19.57
N ALA A 68 -4.09 7.32 18.34
CA ALA A 68 -2.73 7.12 17.85
C ALA A 68 -2.43 8.00 16.64
N GLY A 69 -1.21 8.54 16.59
CA GLY A 69 -0.62 9.20 15.42
C GLY A 69 0.52 8.35 14.87
N VAL A 70 0.55 8.16 13.55
CA VAL A 70 1.55 7.34 12.86
C VAL A 70 2.06 8.06 11.62
N SER A 71 3.38 8.08 11.49
CA SER A 71 4.09 8.54 10.29
C SER A 71 4.65 7.35 9.51
N VAL A 72 4.58 7.41 8.18
CA VAL A 72 5.10 6.39 7.28
C VAL A 72 5.92 7.03 6.18
N ILE A 73 7.11 6.51 5.92
CA ILE A 73 7.87 6.83 4.72
C ILE A 73 7.64 5.69 3.73
N ALA A 74 7.03 6.00 2.58
CA ALA A 74 6.79 5.04 1.52
C ALA A 74 7.42 5.51 0.21
N LYS A 75 7.92 4.55 -0.55
CA LYS A 75 8.47 4.75 -1.89
C LYS A 75 7.59 4.03 -2.90
N LEU A 76 7.08 4.76 -3.89
CA LEU A 76 6.38 4.18 -5.02
C LEU A 76 7.34 4.11 -6.22
N VAL A 77 7.51 2.92 -6.77
CA VAL A 77 8.40 2.63 -7.91
C VAL A 77 7.55 2.36 -9.14
N TYR A 78 7.75 3.14 -10.20
CA TYR A 78 7.12 2.93 -11.51
C TYR A 78 7.99 2.08 -12.42
N ASP A 79 9.28 2.39 -12.50
CA ASP A 79 10.29 1.58 -13.17
C ASP A 79 11.65 1.78 -12.48
N SER A 80 12.70 1.16 -13.02
CA SER A 80 14.06 1.23 -12.47
C SER A 80 14.64 2.65 -12.36
N TYR A 81 14.05 3.64 -13.04
CA TYR A 81 14.52 5.03 -13.10
C TYR A 81 13.54 6.01 -12.48
N ASN A 82 12.27 5.63 -12.32
CA ASN A 82 11.20 6.52 -11.88
C ASN A 82 10.61 6.01 -10.57
N SER A 83 10.93 6.71 -9.50
CA SER A 83 10.37 6.44 -8.18
C SER A 83 10.29 7.71 -7.35
N HIS A 84 9.27 7.80 -6.51
CA HIS A 84 9.10 8.90 -5.57
C HIS A 84 8.92 8.35 -4.16
N GLU A 85 9.57 9.01 -3.21
CA GLU A 85 9.44 8.74 -1.78
C GLU A 85 8.67 9.88 -1.14
N GLN A 86 7.70 9.54 -0.29
CA GLN A 86 6.88 10.51 0.40
C GLN A 86 6.62 10.09 1.85
N LEU A 87 6.47 11.12 2.69
CA LEU A 87 5.95 10.99 4.04
C LEU A 87 4.43 11.03 4.00
N GLY A 88 3.78 10.03 4.60
CA GLY A 88 2.37 10.02 4.92
C GLY A 88 2.12 10.02 6.41
N TYR A 89 0.97 10.55 6.81
CA TYR A 89 0.58 10.64 8.21
C TYR A 89 -0.87 10.20 8.40
N GLY A 90 -1.15 9.54 9.52
CA GLY A 90 -2.47 9.03 9.83
C GLY A 90 -2.76 9.10 11.32
N THR A 91 -3.99 9.51 11.65
CA THR A 91 -4.51 9.46 13.02
C THR A 91 -5.78 8.62 13.09
N ALA A 92 -5.94 7.88 14.17
CA ALA A 92 -7.15 7.12 14.44
C ALA A 92 -7.37 6.95 15.94
N SER A 93 -8.65 6.88 16.33
CA SER A 93 -9.07 6.57 17.68
C SER A 93 -9.77 5.21 17.72
N GLY A 94 -9.68 4.51 18.84
CA GLY A 94 -10.29 3.19 19.02
C GLY A 94 -10.53 2.82 20.48
N ASP A 95 -11.37 1.81 20.68
CA ASP A 95 -11.67 1.16 21.96
C ASP A 95 -10.48 0.37 22.55
N SER A 96 -9.40 0.23 21.79
CA SER A 96 -8.18 -0.44 22.21
C SER A 96 -6.96 0.18 21.52
N ARG A 97 -5.83 0.18 22.24
CA ARG A 97 -4.54 0.66 21.73
C ARG A 97 -4.16 0.03 20.40
N GLY A 98 -4.33 -1.28 20.26
CA GLY A 98 -3.98 -2.02 19.03
C GLY A 98 -4.78 -1.58 17.81
N LYS A 99 -6.09 -1.36 18.00
CA LYS A 99 -7.01 -0.93 16.93
C LYS A 99 -6.67 0.50 16.47
N ALA A 100 -6.48 1.42 17.41
CA ALA A 100 -6.10 2.80 17.10
C ALA A 100 -4.79 2.86 16.28
N ILE A 101 -3.75 2.11 16.69
CA ILE A 101 -2.47 2.06 15.96
C ILE A 101 -2.64 1.43 14.57
N LEU A 102 -3.38 0.33 14.45
CA LEU A 102 -3.57 -0.36 13.16
C LEU A 102 -4.27 0.53 12.14
N ASP A 103 -5.33 1.23 12.56
CA ASP A 103 -6.08 2.11 11.68
C ASP A 103 -5.30 3.39 11.33
N ALA A 104 -4.52 3.94 12.28
CA ALA A 104 -3.61 5.04 12.01
C ALA A 104 -2.53 4.65 10.99
N LYS A 105 -1.94 3.45 11.11
CA LYS A 105 -0.99 2.89 10.12
C LYS A 105 -1.59 2.80 8.73
N ARG A 106 -2.81 2.26 8.61
CA ARG A 106 -3.51 2.15 7.33
C ARG A 106 -3.67 3.50 6.66
N LYS A 107 -4.15 4.51 7.41
CA LYS A 107 -4.31 5.88 6.91
C LYS A 107 -2.98 6.53 6.51
N ALA A 108 -1.92 6.31 7.29
CA ALA A 108 -0.60 6.85 6.98
C ALA A 108 -0.01 6.25 5.69
N ILE A 109 -0.16 4.94 5.48
CA ILE A 109 0.24 4.26 4.23
C ILE A 109 -0.57 4.79 3.04
N GLU A 110 -1.88 4.95 3.22
CA GLU A 110 -2.75 5.49 2.17
C GLU A 110 -2.38 6.93 1.80
N ASP A 111 -2.16 7.81 2.78
CA ASP A 111 -1.70 9.19 2.54
C ASP A 111 -0.34 9.22 1.82
N ALA A 112 0.64 8.41 2.27
CA ALA A 112 1.95 8.31 1.63
C ALA A 112 1.82 7.85 0.17
N SER A 113 0.98 6.85 -0.08
CA SER A 113 0.70 6.31 -1.40
C SER A 113 0.07 7.35 -2.33
N ILE A 114 -0.97 8.07 -1.88
CA ILE A 114 -1.64 9.12 -2.66
C ILE A 114 -0.64 10.23 -3.01
N ARG A 115 0.19 10.64 -2.05
CA ARG A 115 1.22 11.66 -2.27
C ARG A 115 2.26 11.20 -3.28
N CYS A 116 2.73 9.96 -3.18
CA CYS A 116 3.66 9.37 -4.14
C CYS A 116 3.07 9.40 -5.56
N SER A 117 1.82 8.94 -5.73
CA SER A 117 1.16 8.91 -7.04
C SER A 117 1.02 10.30 -7.67
N LYS A 118 0.75 11.34 -6.87
CA LYS A 118 0.66 12.72 -7.37
C LYS A 118 1.97 13.25 -7.95
N MET A 119 3.13 12.78 -7.46
CA MET A 119 4.43 13.24 -7.94
C MET A 119 4.74 12.82 -9.36
N PHE A 120 4.15 11.71 -9.80
CA PHE A 120 4.36 11.21 -11.14
C PHE A 120 3.63 12.06 -12.21
N GLY A 121 2.69 12.93 -11.83
CA GLY A 121 1.96 13.79 -12.77
C GLY A 121 1.16 13.01 -13.82
N ASP A 122 1.04 13.57 -15.02
CA ASP A 122 0.40 12.90 -16.17
C ASP A 122 1.46 12.08 -16.93
N ILE A 123 1.89 10.97 -16.33
CA ILE A 123 2.94 10.04 -16.82
C ILE A 123 2.67 9.56 -18.26
N HIS A 124 1.42 9.65 -18.69
CA HIS A 124 0.94 9.26 -20.01
C HIS A 124 1.51 10.16 -21.12
N SER A 125 1.90 11.39 -20.80
CA SER A 125 2.38 12.37 -21.77
C SER A 125 3.92 12.33 -21.93
N GLY A 126 4.42 11.29 -22.59
CA GLY A 126 5.79 11.29 -23.14
C GLY A 126 6.82 10.39 -22.44
N HIS A 127 6.45 9.67 -21.38
CA HIS A 127 7.38 8.76 -20.68
C HIS A 127 7.96 7.65 -21.58
N ALA A 128 7.14 7.06 -22.45
CA ALA A 128 7.61 6.05 -23.41
C ALA A 128 8.69 6.61 -24.37
N GLN A 129 8.56 7.86 -24.78
CA GLN A 129 9.54 8.53 -25.66
C GLN A 129 10.84 8.85 -24.91
N LEU A 130 10.73 9.30 -23.66
CA LEU A 130 11.88 9.56 -22.78
C LEU A 130 12.69 8.27 -22.52
N MET A 131 12.00 7.17 -22.21
CA MET A 131 12.65 5.86 -21.99
C MET A 131 13.30 5.31 -23.25
N GLN A 132 12.71 5.53 -24.43
CA GLN A 132 13.31 5.14 -25.70
C GLN A 132 14.60 5.92 -25.97
N GLN A 133 14.64 7.23 -25.67
CA GLN A 133 15.85 8.04 -25.78
C GLN A 133 16.94 7.59 -24.80
N GLN A 134 16.59 7.29 -23.54
CA GLN A 134 17.56 6.82 -22.53
C GLN A 134 18.15 5.45 -22.90
N LYS A 135 17.33 4.51 -23.40
CA LYS A 135 17.82 3.21 -23.92
C LYS A 135 18.78 3.39 -25.09
N GLN A 136 18.49 4.30 -26.02
CA GLN A 136 19.38 4.60 -27.14
C GLN A 136 20.70 5.23 -26.67
N ALA A 137 20.66 6.15 -25.70
CA ALA A 137 21.85 6.78 -25.13
C ALA A 137 22.76 5.76 -24.41
N ALA A 138 22.18 4.86 -23.61
CA ALA A 138 22.93 3.80 -22.91
C ALA A 138 23.58 2.79 -23.87
N THR A 139 22.96 2.53 -25.02
CA THR A 139 23.52 1.63 -26.05
C THR A 139 24.65 2.28 -26.84
N THR A 140 24.66 3.62 -26.93
CA THR A 140 25.67 4.38 -27.69
C THR A 140 26.97 4.58 -26.89
N GLN A 141 26.92 4.58 -25.55
CA GLN A 141 28.11 4.71 -24.71
C GLN A 141 28.95 3.43 -24.55
N HIS A 142 28.45 2.28 -25.06
CA HIS A 142 29.14 0.99 -25.03
C HIS A 142 29.65 0.53 -26.41
N ARG A 143 29.79 1.44 -27.37
CA ARG A 143 30.51 1.24 -28.63
C ARG A 143 31.75 2.11 -28.68
#